data_AF-A0A670YJQ3-F1
#
_entry.id   AF-A0A670YJQ3-F1
#
_cell.length_a   1.000
_cell.length_b   1.000
_cell.length_c   1.000
_cell.angle_alpha   90.00
_cell.angle_beta   90.00
_cell.angle_gamma   90.00
#
_symmetry.space_group_name_H-M   'P 1'
#
loop_
_entity.id
_entity.type
_entity.pdbx_description
1 polymer ?
#
loop_
_entity_poly.entity_id
_entity_poly.type
_entity_poly.pdbx_seq_one_letter_code
_entity_poly.pdbx_strand_id
1 'polypeptide(L)'
;FNCSADVDVTAENPYKLIKKEDIINDMKTRAAISDFHPIKKVILDYPGEELLLVFDRELKYGQLFHLIATEEAKENLLNPPEPEEEEEVKEGVPEEVYKPPVRKPWVSLGSEKEIEEESVRESIRRIKYMISRPHKEFGIRVKFQNRNATLDKHAYVDCMPYQDKNFTIRQLEKHIGVQVVPEEENTGTQTKWTYPKNATTQYYPREFTEYEKEVYLSSDELKNFIVSVALRVEIALQQNEIMNVFFDDWKALAEEESGFAGKSDVTMKEYQSFTDLHYLKDRTVSCVCWHPTIYGSGSCILSILLSEKAVRKRSKKSI
;
A
#
# COMPACT_ATOMS: atom_id res chain seq x y z
N PHE A 1 -11.31 32.46 -30.84
CA PHE A 1 -11.99 31.33 -30.17
C PHE A 1 -12.13 31.50 -28.65
N ASN A 2 -11.45 32.48 -28.01
CA ASN A 2 -11.53 32.75 -26.56
C ASN A 2 -11.42 31.44 -25.75
N CYS A 3 -10.38 30.64 -26.00
CA CYS A 3 -10.14 29.39 -25.29
C CYS A 3 -8.88 29.56 -24.43
N SER A 4 -8.89 30.54 -23.54
CA SER A 4 -7.76 30.78 -22.64
C SER A 4 -7.84 29.84 -21.44
N ALA A 5 -6.73 29.15 -21.16
CA ALA A 5 -6.59 28.30 -19.97
C ALA A 5 -6.88 29.11 -18.70
N ASP A 6 -7.60 28.52 -17.75
CA ASP A 6 -8.00 29.10 -16.45
C ASP A 6 -8.93 30.32 -16.52
N VAL A 7 -9.36 30.75 -17.72
CA VAL A 7 -10.32 31.86 -17.92
C VAL A 7 -11.62 31.36 -18.56
N ASP A 8 -11.51 30.67 -19.70
CA ASP A 8 -12.68 30.19 -20.47
C ASP A 8 -12.91 28.68 -20.33
N VAL A 9 -11.90 27.94 -19.84
CA VAL A 9 -11.95 26.49 -19.61
C VAL A 9 -11.20 26.21 -18.30
N THR A 10 -11.89 25.57 -17.34
CA THR A 10 -11.37 25.33 -15.97
C THR A 10 -11.32 23.83 -15.68
N ALA A 11 -10.68 23.44 -14.57
CA ALA A 11 -10.59 22.02 -14.17
C ALA A 11 -11.96 21.38 -13.89
N GLU A 12 -12.95 22.17 -13.49
CA GLU A 12 -14.32 21.71 -13.23
C GLU A 12 -15.17 21.60 -14.51
N ASN A 13 -14.87 22.42 -15.53
CA ASN A 13 -15.51 22.39 -16.84
C ASN A 13 -14.43 22.38 -17.94
N PRO A 14 -13.85 21.21 -18.26
CA PRO A 14 -12.76 21.09 -19.22
C PRO A 14 -13.22 21.12 -20.70
N TYR A 15 -14.52 21.24 -20.95
CA TYR A 15 -15.15 21.06 -22.25
C TYR A 15 -15.55 22.37 -22.91
N LYS A 16 -15.20 22.54 -24.19
CA LYS A 16 -15.64 23.69 -24.99
C LYS A 16 -16.05 23.30 -26.41
N LEU A 17 -17.27 23.68 -26.80
CA LEU A 17 -17.80 23.46 -28.14
C LEU A 17 -17.39 24.61 -29.08
N ILE A 18 -16.87 24.26 -30.25
CA ILE A 18 -16.48 25.21 -31.30
C ILE A 18 -17.16 24.82 -32.61
N LYS A 19 -17.77 25.79 -33.29
CA LYS A 19 -18.40 25.58 -34.61
C LYS A 19 -17.36 25.32 -35.69
N LYS A 20 -17.62 24.31 -36.53
CA LYS A 20 -16.77 23.94 -37.67
C LYS A 20 -16.59 25.09 -38.66
N GLU A 21 -17.66 25.87 -38.89
CA GLU A 21 -17.63 27.03 -39.80
C GLU A 21 -16.63 28.11 -39.35
N ASP A 22 -16.56 28.37 -38.04
CA ASP A 22 -15.65 29.38 -37.48
C ASP A 22 -14.19 28.94 -37.61
N ILE A 23 -13.91 27.64 -37.45
CA ILE A 23 -12.57 27.07 -37.66
C ILE A 23 -12.17 27.18 -39.14
N ILE A 24 -13.08 26.83 -40.07
CA ILE A 24 -12.82 26.94 -41.50
C ILE A 24 -12.58 28.41 -41.91
N ASN A 25 -13.33 29.35 -41.34
CA ASN A 25 -13.16 30.77 -41.60
C ASN A 25 -11.85 31.32 -41.02
N ASP A 26 -11.44 30.89 -39.83
CA ASP A 26 -10.12 31.22 -39.27
C ASP A 26 -8.98 30.67 -40.12
N MET A 27 -9.10 29.43 -40.61
CA MET A 27 -8.12 28.84 -41.52
C MET A 27 -8.03 29.57 -42.86
N LYS A 28 -9.14 30.12 -43.37
CA LYS A 28 -9.14 30.95 -44.60
C LYS A 28 -8.49 32.31 -44.38
N THR A 29 -8.68 32.91 -43.20
CA THR A 29 -8.16 34.25 -42.89
C THR A 29 -6.70 34.24 -42.46
N ARG A 30 -6.25 33.22 -41.72
CA ARG A 30 -4.89 33.12 -41.16
C ARG A 30 -4.00 32.07 -41.84
N ALA A 31 -4.54 31.27 -42.75
CA ALA A 31 -3.82 30.30 -43.58
C ALA A 31 -2.83 29.41 -42.79
N ALA A 32 -1.52 29.63 -42.93
CA ALA A 32 -0.46 28.83 -42.29
C ALA A 32 -0.18 29.23 -40.83
N ILE A 33 -0.81 30.30 -40.32
CA ILE A 33 -0.65 30.81 -38.95
C ILE A 33 -1.78 30.28 -38.03
N SER A 34 -2.78 29.58 -38.58
CA SER A 34 -3.84 28.97 -37.78
C SER A 34 -3.37 27.67 -37.15
N ASP A 35 -3.58 27.52 -35.84
CA ASP A 35 -3.22 26.32 -35.07
C ASP A 35 -3.97 25.06 -35.54
N PHE A 36 -5.08 25.24 -36.29
CA PHE A 36 -5.88 24.16 -36.88
C PHE A 36 -5.36 23.70 -38.25
N HIS A 37 -4.32 24.33 -38.79
CA HIS A 37 -3.77 23.99 -40.11
C HIS A 37 -3.25 22.54 -40.21
N PRO A 38 -2.50 21.99 -39.23
CA PRO A 38 -1.99 20.62 -39.30
C PRO A 38 -3.11 19.56 -39.31
N ILE A 39 -4.23 19.86 -38.66
CA ILE A 39 -5.39 18.96 -38.50
C ILE A 39 -6.53 19.26 -39.48
N LYS A 40 -6.27 20.05 -40.53
CA LYS A 40 -7.26 20.46 -41.55
C LYS A 40 -8.09 19.31 -42.10
N LYS A 41 -7.44 18.20 -42.44
CA LYS A 41 -8.09 17.03 -43.07
C LYS A 41 -9.10 16.40 -42.09
N VAL A 42 -8.69 16.23 -40.84
CA VAL A 42 -9.51 15.66 -39.77
C VAL A 42 -10.76 16.51 -39.50
N ILE A 43 -10.62 17.83 -39.53
CA ILE A 43 -11.75 18.75 -39.31
C ILE A 43 -12.70 18.78 -40.51
N LEU A 44 -12.18 18.68 -41.75
CA LEU A 44 -13.01 18.61 -42.95
C LEU A 44 -13.82 17.31 -43.00
N ASP A 45 -13.17 16.19 -42.68
CA ASP A 45 -13.75 14.85 -42.70
C ASP A 45 -14.72 14.58 -41.54
N TYR A 46 -14.72 15.44 -40.51
CA TYR A 46 -15.65 15.32 -39.37
C TYR A 46 -17.10 15.53 -39.82
N PRO A 47 -18.03 14.59 -39.56
CA PRO A 47 -19.42 14.68 -40.03
C PRO A 47 -20.26 15.77 -39.33
N GLY A 48 -19.86 16.22 -38.14
CA GLY A 48 -20.65 17.12 -37.31
C GLY A 48 -20.38 18.62 -37.52
N GLU A 49 -21.32 19.45 -37.07
CA GLU A 49 -21.25 20.92 -37.16
C GLU A 49 -20.42 21.55 -36.03
N GLU A 50 -20.27 20.85 -34.90
CA GLU A 50 -19.57 21.34 -33.70
C GLU A 50 -18.54 20.34 -33.19
N LEU A 51 -17.31 20.79 -33.02
CA LEU A 51 -16.21 19.99 -32.49
C LEU A 51 -15.99 20.30 -31.00
N LEU A 52 -15.68 19.26 -30.23
CA LEU A 52 -15.38 19.39 -28.80
C LEU A 52 -13.86 19.55 -28.59
N LEU A 53 -13.49 20.64 -27.95
CA LEU A 53 -12.14 20.91 -27.45
C LEU A 53 -12.10 20.56 -25.96
N VAL A 54 -11.13 19.74 -25.57
CA VAL A 54 -10.94 19.31 -24.17
C VAL A 54 -9.63 19.90 -23.66
N PHE A 55 -9.69 20.57 -22.50
CA PHE A 55 -8.52 21.06 -21.79
C PHE A 55 -7.95 19.98 -20.88
N ASP A 56 -6.71 19.59 -21.13
CA ASP A 56 -5.98 18.58 -20.35
C ASP A 56 -4.89 19.27 -19.50
N ARG A 57 -5.23 19.58 -18.25
CA ARG A 57 -4.30 20.18 -17.29
C ARG A 57 -3.20 19.23 -16.85
N GLU A 58 -3.49 17.93 -16.83
CA GLU A 58 -2.57 16.88 -16.36
C GLU A 58 -1.58 16.45 -17.44
N LEU A 59 -1.68 16.99 -18.66
CA LEU A 59 -0.81 16.68 -19.80
C LEU A 59 -0.74 15.17 -20.09
N LYS A 60 -1.84 14.44 -19.91
CA LYS A 60 -1.88 12.98 -20.17
C LYS A 60 -1.48 12.63 -21.59
N TYR A 61 -1.82 13.51 -22.52
CA TYR A 61 -1.46 13.38 -23.95
C TYR A 61 -0.32 14.32 -24.38
N GLY A 62 0.37 14.95 -23.42
CA GLY A 62 1.53 15.83 -23.67
C GLY A 62 1.20 17.19 -24.30
N GLN A 63 -0.07 17.50 -24.56
CA GLN A 63 -0.56 18.79 -25.07
C GLN A 63 -1.69 19.32 -24.18
N LEU A 64 -1.74 20.64 -24.00
CA LEU A 64 -2.72 21.31 -23.13
C LEU A 64 -4.17 21.22 -23.65
N PHE A 65 -4.33 21.09 -24.96
CA PHE A 65 -5.64 20.95 -25.60
C PHE A 65 -5.61 19.77 -26.57
N HIS A 66 -6.67 18.98 -26.56
CA HIS A 66 -6.91 17.97 -27.59
C HIS A 66 -8.33 18.10 -28.14
N LEU A 67 -8.50 17.69 -29.39
CA LEU A 67 -9.75 17.82 -30.12
C LEU A 67 -10.32 16.44 -30.41
N ILE A 68 -11.62 16.26 -30.16
CA ILE A 68 -12.31 14.99 -30.40
C ILE A 68 -12.74 14.92 -31.86
N ALA A 69 -12.22 13.91 -32.57
CA ALA A 69 -12.43 13.71 -34.00
C ALA A 69 -13.61 12.77 -34.35
N THR A 70 -14.35 12.27 -33.36
CA THR A 70 -15.47 11.33 -33.57
C THR A 70 -16.71 11.81 -32.83
N GLU A 71 -17.88 11.73 -33.47
CA GLU A 71 -19.17 12.09 -32.84
C GLU A 71 -19.52 11.14 -31.69
N GLU A 72 -19.26 9.84 -31.85
CA GLU A 72 -19.49 8.83 -30.81
C GLU A 72 -18.69 9.15 -29.52
N ALA A 73 -17.44 9.59 -29.67
CA ALA A 73 -16.60 9.98 -28.54
C ALA A 73 -17.07 11.30 -27.91
N LYS A 74 -17.60 12.24 -28.71
CA LYS A 74 -18.18 13.50 -28.23
C LYS A 74 -19.42 13.22 -27.37
N GLU A 75 -20.33 12.38 -27.84
CA GLU A 75 -21.56 12.02 -27.11
C GLU A 75 -21.25 11.22 -25.84
N ASN A 76 -20.31 10.27 -25.89
CA ASN A 76 -19.91 9.49 -24.70
C ASN A 76 -19.27 10.36 -23.60
N LEU A 77 -18.54 11.43 -23.97
CA LEU A 77 -17.95 12.34 -22.98
C LEU A 77 -18.96 13.35 -22.42
N LEU A 78 -19.94 13.78 -23.22
CA LEU A 78 -20.97 14.73 -22.78
C LEU A 78 -22.13 14.06 -22.04
N ASN A 79 -22.44 12.81 -22.39
CA ASN A 79 -23.48 12.01 -21.80
C ASN A 79 -22.91 10.61 -21.46
N PRO A 80 -22.16 10.49 -20.34
CA PRO A 80 -21.66 9.20 -19.91
C PRO A 80 -22.86 8.24 -19.75
N PRO A 81 -22.81 7.02 -20.32
CA PRO A 81 -23.90 6.07 -20.17
C PRO A 81 -24.19 5.86 -18.68
N GLU A 82 -25.46 6.00 -18.29
CA GLU A 82 -25.90 5.51 -16.98
C GLU A 82 -25.46 4.05 -16.89
N PRO A 83 -24.83 3.62 -15.78
CA PRO A 83 -24.38 2.25 -15.66
C PRO A 83 -25.61 1.35 -15.69
N GLU A 84 -25.85 0.69 -16.83
CA GLU A 84 -26.53 -0.58 -16.83
C GLU A 84 -25.74 -1.48 -15.86
N GLU A 85 -26.45 -2.05 -14.89
CA GLU A 85 -25.92 -2.95 -13.87
C GLU A 85 -25.37 -4.22 -14.54
N GLU A 86 -24.22 -4.12 -15.20
CA GLU A 86 -23.47 -5.24 -15.75
C GLU A 86 -22.16 -5.38 -14.97
N GLU A 87 -22.23 -6.31 -14.01
CA GLU A 87 -21.16 -7.19 -13.56
C GLU A 87 -19.75 -6.61 -13.61
N GLU A 88 -19.36 -5.98 -12.50
CA GLU A 88 -17.97 -5.91 -12.10
C GLU A 88 -17.37 -7.32 -12.05
N VAL A 89 -16.72 -7.76 -13.13
CA VAL A 89 -15.61 -8.71 -13.06
C VAL A 89 -14.41 -7.97 -12.46
N LYS A 90 -14.56 -7.59 -11.19
CA LYS A 90 -13.43 -7.50 -10.27
C LYS A 90 -13.16 -8.93 -9.80
N GLU A 91 -11.90 -9.30 -9.67
CA GLU A 91 -11.49 -10.47 -8.88
C GLU A 91 -11.93 -10.28 -7.42
N GLY A 92 -13.20 -10.58 -7.16
CA GLY A 92 -13.87 -10.47 -5.89
C GLY A 92 -15.21 -11.15 -6.06
N VAL A 93 -15.32 -12.37 -5.54
CA VAL A 93 -16.52 -13.23 -5.53
C VAL A 93 -17.79 -12.37 -5.46
N PRO A 94 -18.67 -12.36 -6.47
CA PRO A 94 -19.97 -11.72 -6.32
C PRO A 94 -20.70 -12.46 -5.21
N GLU A 95 -20.96 -11.79 -4.09
CA GLU A 95 -21.87 -12.27 -3.06
C GLU A 95 -23.26 -12.38 -3.69
N GLU A 96 -23.56 -13.53 -4.30
CA GLU A 96 -24.93 -13.90 -4.66
C GLU A 96 -25.76 -13.89 -3.38
N VAL A 97 -26.55 -12.82 -3.21
CA VAL A 97 -27.46 -12.68 -2.07
C VAL A 97 -28.52 -13.77 -2.16
N TYR A 98 -28.34 -14.84 -1.37
CA TYR A 98 -29.28 -15.96 -1.28
C TYR A 98 -30.69 -15.48 -0.89
N LYS A 99 -31.65 -15.67 -1.79
CA LYS A 99 -33.08 -15.44 -1.51
C LYS A 99 -33.69 -16.75 -0.98
N PRO A 100 -34.00 -16.87 0.33
CA PRO A 100 -34.58 -18.09 0.87
C PRO A 100 -35.97 -18.36 0.25
N PRO A 101 -36.31 -19.63 -0.05
CA PRO A 101 -37.60 -19.98 -0.63
C PRO A 101 -38.73 -19.64 0.35
N VAL A 102 -39.74 -18.94 -0.17
CA VAL A 102 -40.93 -18.57 0.60
C VAL A 102 -41.82 -19.81 0.77
N ARG A 103 -42.30 -20.03 1.99
CA ARG A 103 -43.17 -21.14 2.37
C ARG A 103 -44.43 -21.11 1.53
N LYS A 104 -44.69 -22.14 0.73
CA LYS A 104 -45.95 -22.28 -0.02
C LYS A 104 -47.01 -22.90 0.90
N PRO A 105 -48.29 -22.51 0.78
CA PRO A 105 -49.36 -23.14 1.54
C PRO A 105 -49.50 -24.61 1.16
N TRP A 106 -49.88 -25.44 2.13
CA TRP A 106 -50.15 -26.86 1.89
C TRP A 106 -51.32 -27.01 0.92
N VAL A 107 -51.17 -27.87 -0.09
CA VAL A 107 -52.22 -28.21 -1.05
C VAL A 107 -52.65 -29.65 -0.78
N SER A 108 -53.89 -29.83 -0.36
CA SER A 108 -54.51 -31.13 -0.10
C SER A 108 -54.66 -31.94 -1.39
N LEU A 109 -54.27 -33.22 -1.37
CA LEU A 109 -54.38 -34.12 -2.52
C LEU A 109 -55.48 -35.19 -2.34
N GLY A 110 -56.33 -35.06 -1.32
CA GLY A 110 -57.55 -35.85 -1.16
C GLY A 110 -57.44 -37.06 -0.21
N SER A 111 -56.28 -37.30 0.38
CA SER A 111 -56.06 -38.36 1.37
C SER A 111 -56.46 -37.99 2.80
N GLU A 112 -56.90 -36.76 3.03
CA GLU A 112 -57.18 -36.23 4.37
C GLU A 112 -58.31 -37.01 5.08
N LYS A 113 -59.28 -37.53 4.32
CA LYS A 113 -60.42 -38.26 4.85
C LYS A 113 -60.04 -39.64 5.41
N GLU A 114 -59.20 -40.38 4.69
CA GLU A 114 -58.70 -41.70 5.12
C GLU A 114 -57.82 -41.55 6.37
N ILE A 115 -56.97 -40.51 6.39
CA ILE A 115 -56.10 -40.19 7.54
C ILE A 115 -56.95 -39.84 8.77
N GLU A 116 -58.03 -39.08 8.62
CA GLU A 116 -58.90 -38.71 9.73
C GLU A 116 -59.66 -39.91 10.31
N GLU A 117 -60.08 -40.86 9.47
CA GLU A 117 -60.78 -42.08 9.86
C GLU A 117 -59.85 -43.10 10.58
N GLU A 118 -58.58 -43.19 10.16
CA GLU A 118 -57.58 -44.04 10.82
C GLU A 118 -56.91 -43.36 12.03
N SER A 119 -57.11 -42.04 12.21
CA SER A 119 -56.50 -41.31 13.32
C SER A 119 -57.03 -41.78 14.68
N VAL A 120 -56.13 -42.25 15.52
CA VAL A 120 -56.44 -42.66 16.89
C VAL A 120 -56.77 -41.41 17.71
N ARG A 121 -58.06 -41.22 18.03
CA ARG A 121 -58.52 -40.15 18.91
C ARG A 121 -58.45 -40.62 20.35
N GLU A 122 -57.61 -39.96 21.16
CA GLU A 122 -57.54 -40.27 22.59
C GLU A 122 -58.87 -39.99 23.29
N SER A 123 -59.42 -41.00 23.97
CA SER A 123 -60.66 -40.83 24.74
C SER A 123 -60.36 -40.54 26.22
N ILE A 124 -60.95 -39.43 26.69
CA ILE A 124 -61.38 -39.09 28.06
C ILE A 124 -60.29 -38.85 29.12
N ARG A 125 -60.27 -37.58 29.59
CA ARG A 125 -59.72 -37.03 30.85
C ARG A 125 -58.49 -37.78 31.40
N ARG A 126 -57.32 -37.40 30.89
CA ARG A 126 -56.02 -37.71 31.50
C ARG A 126 -56.00 -37.18 32.94
N ILE A 127 -55.83 -38.07 33.94
CA ILE A 127 -55.68 -37.66 35.33
C ILE A 127 -54.21 -37.28 35.54
N LYS A 128 -53.95 -35.98 35.71
CA LYS A 128 -52.60 -35.45 35.95
C LYS A 128 -52.41 -35.23 37.45
N TYR A 129 -51.49 -35.97 38.06
CA TYR A 129 -51.04 -35.69 39.43
C TYR A 129 -49.79 -34.82 39.37
N MET A 130 -49.81 -33.71 40.11
CA MET A 130 -48.62 -32.88 40.33
C MET A 130 -48.18 -33.07 41.78
N ILE A 131 -47.08 -33.80 41.96
CA ILE A 131 -46.44 -33.93 43.25
C ILE A 131 -45.33 -32.87 43.28
N SER A 132 -45.57 -31.78 44.00
CA SER A 132 -44.59 -30.70 44.17
C SER A 132 -44.25 -30.51 45.63
N ARG A 133 -43.04 -30.01 45.87
CA ARG A 133 -42.53 -29.66 47.19
C ARG A 133 -42.25 -28.15 47.22
N PRO A 134 -42.43 -27.45 48.35
CA PRO A 134 -42.08 -26.02 48.43
C PRO A 134 -40.60 -25.78 48.14
N HIS A 135 -40.27 -24.74 47.35
CA HIS A 135 -38.88 -24.47 46.93
C HIS A 135 -37.90 -24.30 48.12
N LYS A 136 -38.38 -23.72 49.23
CA LYS A 136 -37.62 -23.55 50.46
C LYS A 136 -37.17 -24.88 51.09
N GLU A 137 -37.84 -25.98 50.77
CA GLU A 137 -37.53 -27.30 51.29
C GLU A 137 -36.58 -28.12 50.39
N PHE A 138 -36.24 -27.61 49.20
CA PHE A 138 -35.23 -28.23 48.36
C PHE A 138 -33.85 -28.04 48.98
N GLY A 139 -33.09 -29.13 49.07
CA GLY A 139 -31.73 -29.11 49.64
C GLY A 139 -31.67 -29.07 51.18
N ILE A 140 -32.81 -29.01 51.89
CA ILE A 140 -32.82 -29.21 53.34
C ILE A 140 -32.35 -30.64 53.64
N ARG A 141 -31.43 -30.80 54.60
CA ARG A 141 -30.98 -32.13 55.07
C ARG A 141 -32.17 -32.92 55.60
N VAL A 142 -32.66 -33.86 54.80
CA VAL A 142 -33.69 -34.80 55.20
C VAL A 142 -33.05 -35.86 56.08
N LYS A 143 -33.51 -35.96 57.33
CA LYS A 143 -33.13 -37.09 58.19
C LYS A 143 -34.07 -38.23 57.88
N PHE A 144 -33.61 -39.18 57.07
CA PHE A 144 -34.31 -40.45 56.91
C PHE A 144 -34.19 -41.23 58.21
N GLN A 145 -35.32 -41.70 58.73
CA GLN A 145 -35.36 -42.63 59.84
C GLN A 145 -36.07 -43.88 59.34
N ASN A 146 -35.53 -45.04 59.69
CA ASN A 146 -36.22 -46.30 59.45
C ASN A 146 -37.46 -46.32 60.34
N ARG A 147 -38.62 -46.11 59.74
CA ARG A 147 -39.91 -46.13 60.43
C ARG A 147 -40.42 -47.58 60.38
N ASN A 148 -40.60 -48.21 61.53
CA ASN A 148 -41.11 -49.58 61.59
C ASN A 148 -42.62 -49.56 61.26
N ALA A 149 -43.05 -50.31 60.24
CA ALA A 149 -44.41 -50.27 59.69
C ALA A 149 -45.50 -50.69 60.70
N THR A 150 -45.12 -51.27 61.83
CA THR A 150 -46.01 -51.74 62.89
C THR A 150 -46.41 -50.67 63.92
N LEU A 151 -45.71 -49.51 63.97
CA LEU A 151 -45.92 -48.50 65.02
C LEU A 151 -46.95 -47.42 64.67
N ASP A 152 -47.35 -47.29 63.39
CA ASP A 152 -48.23 -46.21 62.95
C ASP A 152 -49.48 -46.76 62.26
N LYS A 153 -50.66 -46.37 62.75
CA LYS A 153 -51.97 -46.94 62.34
C LYS A 153 -52.35 -46.68 60.88
N HIS A 154 -51.59 -45.81 60.20
CA HIS A 154 -51.82 -45.38 58.82
C HIS A 154 -50.69 -45.77 57.85
N ALA A 155 -49.68 -46.52 58.30
CA ALA A 155 -48.53 -46.86 57.46
C ALA A 155 -48.78 -48.05 56.52
N TYR A 156 -49.74 -48.92 56.86
CA TYR A 156 -50.08 -50.09 56.06
C TYR A 156 -51.61 -50.15 55.89
N VAL A 157 -52.08 -49.91 54.66
CA VAL A 157 -53.48 -50.15 54.27
C VAL A 157 -53.44 -51.42 53.42
N ASP A 158 -53.78 -52.53 54.04
CA ASP A 158 -53.93 -53.79 53.31
C ASP A 158 -55.29 -53.79 52.61
N CYS A 159 -55.28 -53.79 51.28
CA CYS A 159 -56.50 -53.92 50.48
C CYS A 159 -56.83 -55.41 50.33
N MET A 160 -57.26 -56.04 51.41
CA MET A 160 -57.67 -57.45 51.40
C MET A 160 -58.86 -57.63 50.45
N PRO A 161 -58.80 -58.57 49.50
CA PRO A 161 -59.92 -58.83 48.61
C PRO A 161 -61.12 -59.32 49.44
N TYR A 162 -62.19 -58.54 49.46
CA TYR A 162 -63.46 -58.92 50.07
C TYR A 162 -64.37 -59.52 48.99
N GLN A 163 -65.04 -60.63 49.31
CA GLN A 163 -66.02 -61.22 48.41
C GLN A 163 -67.30 -60.38 48.44
N ASP A 164 -67.36 -59.38 47.56
CA ASP A 164 -68.61 -58.70 47.26
C ASP A 164 -69.53 -59.66 46.51
N LYS A 165 -70.72 -59.92 47.06
CA LYS A 165 -71.72 -60.80 46.45
C LYS A 165 -72.62 -60.05 45.46
N ASN A 166 -72.47 -58.72 45.35
CA ASN A 166 -73.35 -57.84 44.58
C ASN A 166 -72.69 -57.23 43.35
N PHE A 167 -71.90 -57.99 42.59
CA PHE A 167 -71.48 -57.53 41.25
C PHE A 167 -72.19 -58.31 40.15
N THR A 168 -72.86 -57.57 39.26
CA THR A 168 -73.33 -58.08 37.97
C THR A 168 -72.35 -57.63 36.90
N ILE A 169 -71.34 -58.45 36.58
CA ILE A 169 -70.43 -58.12 35.48
C ILE A 169 -71.16 -58.39 34.17
N ARG A 170 -71.60 -57.32 33.46
CA ARG A 170 -71.97 -57.42 32.05
C ARG A 170 -70.69 -57.37 31.23
N GLN A 171 -70.29 -58.50 30.67
CA GLN A 171 -69.17 -58.55 29.74
C GLN A 171 -69.60 -57.90 28.42
N LEU A 172 -69.24 -56.63 28.25
CA LEU A 172 -69.30 -55.93 26.96
C LEU A 172 -67.96 -56.20 26.28
N GLU A 173 -67.95 -57.04 25.25
CA GLU A 173 -66.76 -57.23 24.43
C GLU A 173 -66.38 -55.89 23.80
N LYS A 174 -65.23 -55.36 24.20
CA LYS A 174 -64.66 -54.15 23.65
C LYS A 174 -63.35 -54.53 23.01
N HIS A 175 -63.29 -54.47 21.68
CA HIS A 175 -62.05 -54.63 20.95
C HIS A 175 -61.17 -53.40 21.24
N ILE A 176 -60.16 -53.57 22.10
CA ILE A 176 -59.18 -52.55 22.45
C ILE A 176 -57.82 -53.10 22.05
N GLY A 177 -57.14 -52.43 21.11
CA GLY A 177 -55.71 -52.61 20.90
C GLY A 177 -54.96 -51.71 21.88
N VAL A 178 -54.12 -52.28 22.74
CA VAL A 178 -53.18 -51.52 23.57
C VAL A 178 -51.80 -51.73 22.99
N GLN A 179 -51.20 -50.68 22.47
CA GLN A 179 -49.81 -50.69 22.01
C GLN A 179 -49.00 -49.80 22.96
N VAL A 180 -48.03 -50.39 23.64
CA VAL A 180 -47.06 -49.64 24.46
C VAL A 180 -45.93 -49.24 23.53
N VAL A 181 -46.08 -48.11 22.86
CA VAL A 181 -44.97 -47.43 22.16
C VAL A 181 -44.61 -46.21 22.99
N PRO A 182 -43.32 -45.96 23.28
CA PRO A 182 -42.91 -44.67 23.83
C PRO A 182 -43.37 -43.56 22.89
N GLU A 183 -43.98 -42.50 23.41
CA GLU A 183 -44.38 -41.35 22.60
C GLU A 183 -43.12 -40.72 21.99
N GLU A 184 -42.92 -40.90 20.68
CA GLU A 184 -41.83 -40.28 19.93
C GLU A 184 -42.30 -38.94 19.38
N GLU A 185 -41.80 -37.85 19.94
CA GLU A 185 -42.00 -36.52 19.36
C GLU A 185 -40.87 -36.21 18.37
N ASN A 186 -41.22 -36.02 17.10
CA ASN A 186 -40.28 -35.56 16.09
C ASN A 186 -40.01 -34.06 16.27
N THR A 187 -38.92 -33.72 16.97
CA THR A 187 -38.46 -32.34 17.12
C THR A 187 -37.43 -32.00 16.04
N GLY A 188 -37.76 -31.06 15.16
CA GLY A 188 -36.81 -30.48 14.20
C GLY A 188 -36.12 -29.25 14.78
N THR A 189 -34.79 -29.24 14.81
CA THR A 189 -34.00 -28.04 15.17
C THR A 189 -33.32 -27.50 13.92
N GLN A 190 -33.67 -26.28 13.51
CA GLN A 190 -32.98 -25.57 12.44
C GLN A 190 -32.18 -24.41 13.04
N THR A 191 -30.85 -24.52 13.03
CA THR A 191 -29.96 -23.43 13.47
C THR A 191 -29.91 -22.34 12.41
N LYS A 192 -30.24 -21.10 12.79
CA LYS A 192 -30.03 -19.94 11.94
C LYS A 192 -28.53 -19.70 11.82
N TRP A 193 -27.97 -19.86 10.62
CA TRP A 193 -26.58 -19.57 10.36
C TRP A 193 -26.37 -18.04 10.37
N THR A 194 -25.80 -17.52 11.45
CA THR A 194 -25.38 -16.12 11.55
C THR A 194 -23.91 -16.03 11.23
N TYR A 195 -23.53 -15.19 10.27
CA TYR A 195 -22.13 -14.87 9.97
C TYR A 195 -21.65 -13.79 10.96
N PRO A 196 -20.86 -14.11 12.00
CA PRO A 196 -20.25 -13.07 12.83
C PRO A 196 -19.28 -12.26 11.95
N LYS A 197 -19.53 -10.97 11.81
CA LYS A 197 -18.60 -10.06 11.14
C LYS A 197 -17.62 -9.52 12.16
N ASN A 198 -16.34 -9.74 11.91
CA ASN A 198 -15.26 -9.24 12.76
C ASN A 198 -15.19 -7.72 12.56
N ALA A 199 -15.43 -6.93 13.60
CA ALA A 199 -15.26 -5.49 13.58
C ALA A 199 -13.95 -5.14 14.30
N THR A 200 -13.02 -4.51 13.59
CA THR A 200 -11.77 -4.00 14.17
C THR A 200 -11.71 -2.50 13.96
N THR A 201 -11.53 -1.74 15.05
CA THR A 201 -11.35 -0.29 15.00
C THR A 201 -9.86 0.04 15.09
N GLN A 202 -9.35 0.80 14.13
CA GLN A 202 -8.05 1.45 14.21
C GLN A 202 -8.28 2.93 14.49
N TYR A 203 -7.55 3.50 15.44
CA TYR A 203 -7.60 4.93 15.73
C TYR A 203 -6.40 5.64 15.11
N TYR A 204 -6.61 6.88 14.69
CA TYR A 204 -5.55 7.81 14.31
C TYR A 204 -5.40 8.87 15.41
N PRO A 205 -4.19 9.43 15.61
CA PRO A 205 -4.01 10.56 16.51
C PRO A 205 -4.91 11.71 16.08
N ARG A 206 -5.58 12.36 17.03
CA ARG A 206 -6.38 13.54 16.74
C ARG A 206 -5.49 14.64 16.18
N GLU A 207 -5.80 15.09 14.98
CA GLU A 207 -5.20 16.29 14.41
C GLU A 207 -5.92 17.54 14.93
N PHE A 208 -5.15 18.57 15.26
CA PHE A 208 -5.70 19.87 15.62
C PHE A 208 -6.28 20.55 14.39
N THR A 209 -7.43 21.20 14.56
CA THR A 209 -7.99 22.09 13.54
C THR A 209 -7.08 23.31 13.35
N GLU A 210 -7.17 24.01 12.21
CA GLU A 210 -6.33 25.19 11.94
C GLU A 210 -6.45 26.26 13.03
N TYR A 211 -7.68 26.52 13.50
CA TYR A 211 -7.93 27.42 14.62
C TYR A 211 -7.22 26.98 15.91
N GLU A 212 -7.30 25.70 16.28
CA GLU A 212 -6.61 25.18 17.47
C GLU A 212 -5.09 25.28 17.33
N LYS A 213 -4.54 25.11 16.12
CA LYS A 213 -3.11 25.29 15.85
C LYS A 213 -2.69 26.75 16.09
N GLU A 214 -3.47 27.73 15.63
CA GLU A 214 -3.17 29.15 15.83
C GLU A 214 -3.22 29.55 17.32
N VAL A 215 -4.22 29.05 18.05
CA VAL A 215 -4.33 29.26 19.51
C VAL A 215 -3.14 28.62 20.24
N TYR A 216 -2.74 27.41 19.84
CA TYR A 216 -1.60 26.74 20.46
C TYR A 216 -0.26 27.39 20.11
N LEU A 217 -0.09 27.88 18.88
CA LEU A 217 1.10 28.63 18.45
C LEU A 217 1.28 29.94 19.20
N SER A 218 0.17 30.58 19.58
CA SER A 218 0.19 31.81 20.37
C SER A 218 0.36 31.57 21.88
N SER A 219 0.23 30.32 22.34
CA SER A 219 0.33 29.94 23.75
C SER A 219 1.72 30.19 24.35
N ASP A 220 1.75 30.58 25.62
CA ASP A 220 3.01 30.80 26.33
C ASP A 220 3.67 29.49 26.76
N GLU A 221 2.91 28.40 26.87
CA GLU A 221 3.44 27.05 27.14
C GLU A 221 4.38 26.58 26.02
N LEU A 222 3.96 26.77 24.76
CA LEU A 222 4.80 26.44 23.61
C LEU A 222 6.05 27.33 23.54
N LYS A 223 5.92 28.63 23.82
CA LYS A 223 7.08 29.54 23.86
C LYS A 223 8.09 29.12 24.91
N ASN A 224 7.63 28.79 26.12
CA ASN A 224 8.49 28.30 27.20
C ASN A 224 9.19 26.98 26.83
N PHE A 225 8.48 26.07 26.16
CA PHE A 225 9.06 24.84 25.63
C PHE A 225 10.16 25.14 24.59
N ILE A 226 9.87 26.00 23.60
CA ILE A 226 10.85 26.38 22.57
C ILE A 226 12.10 26.99 23.20
N VAL A 227 11.94 27.92 24.15
CA VAL A 227 13.08 28.53 24.87
C VAL A 227 13.89 27.47 25.62
N SER A 228 13.25 26.49 26.25
CA SER A 228 13.94 25.41 26.96
C SER A 228 14.75 24.49 26.03
N VAL A 229 14.29 24.30 24.79
CA VAL A 229 14.93 23.42 23.80
C VAL A 229 15.92 24.18 22.92
N ALA A 230 15.79 25.50 22.80
CA ALA A 230 16.62 26.37 21.95
C ALA A 230 18.12 26.13 22.19
N LEU A 231 18.55 26.08 23.45
CA LEU A 231 19.95 25.85 23.80
C LEU A 231 20.47 24.48 23.31
N ARG A 232 19.63 23.43 23.30
CA ARG A 232 20.02 22.11 22.76
C ARG A 232 20.17 22.14 21.24
N VAL A 233 19.29 22.88 20.57
CA VAL A 233 19.35 23.06 19.12
C VAL A 233 20.56 23.89 18.72
N GLU A 234 20.86 24.97 19.45
CA GLU A 234 22.05 25.80 19.22
C GLU A 234 23.35 24.99 19.35
N ILE A 235 23.48 24.14 20.37
CA ILE A 235 24.63 23.25 20.52
C ILE A 235 24.76 22.29 19.33
N ALA A 236 23.65 21.70 18.89
CA ALA A 236 23.65 20.80 17.73
C ALA A 236 24.05 21.54 16.43
N LEU A 237 23.58 22.78 16.25
CA LEU A 237 23.96 23.61 15.10
C LEU A 237 25.44 23.98 15.14
N GLN A 238 25.97 24.38 16.31
CA GLN A 238 27.38 24.67 16.49
C GLN A 238 28.25 23.45 16.18
N GLN A 239 27.84 22.25 16.62
CA GLN A 239 28.56 21.01 16.29
C GLN A 239 28.60 20.75 14.79
N ASN A 240 27.48 20.95 14.09
CA ASN A 240 27.42 20.78 12.63
C ASN A 240 28.28 21.82 11.88
N GLU A 241 28.42 23.03 12.42
CA GLU A 241 29.27 24.08 11.84
C GLU A 241 30.76 23.80 12.06
N ILE A 242 31.13 23.30 13.25
CA ILE A 242 32.52 22.98 13.60
C ILE A 242 33.10 21.91 12.67
N MET A 243 32.30 20.88 12.34
CA MET A 243 32.78 19.78 11.51
C MET A 243 31.62 19.09 10.80
N ASN A 244 31.68 19.05 9.47
CA ASN A 244 30.78 18.22 8.68
C ASN A 244 31.34 16.79 8.58
N VAL A 245 30.87 15.90 9.47
CA VAL A 245 31.27 14.48 9.50
C VAL A 245 30.89 13.73 8.20
N PHE A 246 29.95 14.26 7.43
CA PHE A 246 29.50 13.66 6.17
C PHE A 246 30.24 14.22 4.95
N PHE A 247 31.19 15.14 5.15
CA PHE A 247 32.04 15.61 4.07
C PHE A 247 33.11 14.57 3.75
N ASP A 248 33.19 14.17 2.48
CA ASP A 248 34.17 13.20 2.02
C ASP A 248 35.46 13.91 1.59
N ASP A 249 36.41 14.00 2.52
CA ASP A 249 37.72 14.61 2.30
C ASP A 249 38.49 13.94 1.14
N TRP A 250 38.30 12.64 0.90
CA TRP A 250 38.99 11.91 -0.17
C TRP A 250 38.51 12.33 -1.55
N LYS A 251 37.21 12.62 -1.68
CA LYS A 251 36.64 13.16 -2.90
C LYS A 251 37.09 14.60 -3.15
N ALA A 252 37.31 15.38 -2.10
CA ALA A 252 37.80 16.76 -2.20
C ALA A 252 39.31 16.86 -2.55
N LEU A 253 40.08 15.82 -2.28
CA LEU A 253 41.52 15.74 -2.60
C LEU A 253 41.82 15.31 -4.05
N ALA A 254 40.80 14.99 -4.85
CA ALA A 254 40.97 14.52 -6.21
C ALA A 254 40.95 15.67 -7.22
N GLU A 255 42.10 16.31 -7.43
CA GLU A 255 42.62 16.69 -8.75
C GLU A 255 44.07 17.17 -8.61
N GLU A 256 44.99 16.48 -9.30
CA GLU A 256 46.46 16.65 -9.33
C GLU A 256 47.33 15.80 -8.37
N GLU A 257 47.21 14.48 -8.48
CA GLU A 257 48.40 13.61 -8.35
C GLU A 257 49.29 13.70 -9.61
N SER A 258 49.68 14.92 -10.00
CA SER A 258 50.76 15.15 -10.97
C SER A 258 52.03 15.66 -10.28
N GLY A 259 51.97 16.01 -8.99
CA GLY A 259 53.06 16.69 -8.28
C GLY A 259 53.85 15.86 -7.25
N PHE A 260 53.30 14.78 -6.68
CA PHE A 260 53.94 14.08 -5.54
C PHE A 260 54.67 12.78 -5.92
N ALA A 261 54.99 12.61 -7.21
CA ALA A 261 56.03 11.70 -7.67
C ALA A 261 56.93 12.36 -8.72
N GLY A 262 57.05 13.69 -8.67
CA GLY A 262 58.10 14.45 -9.34
C GLY A 262 59.48 14.22 -8.70
N LYS A 263 59.83 12.97 -8.37
CA LYS A 263 61.23 12.59 -8.50
C LYS A 263 61.47 12.63 -10.00
N SER A 264 61.80 13.80 -10.53
CA SER A 264 62.64 13.85 -11.71
C SER A 264 63.89 13.10 -11.29
N ASP A 265 63.90 11.78 -11.46
CA ASP A 265 65.12 11.01 -11.52
C ASP A 265 65.92 11.77 -12.57
N VAL A 266 66.90 12.54 -12.11
CA VAL A 266 67.87 13.19 -12.99
C VAL A 266 68.70 12.03 -13.51
N THR A 267 68.15 11.27 -14.45
CA THR A 267 68.87 10.26 -15.19
C THR A 267 69.82 11.03 -16.08
N MET A 268 71.02 11.30 -15.55
CA MET A 268 72.12 11.86 -16.32
C MET A 268 72.56 10.77 -17.30
N LYS A 269 71.94 10.74 -18.48
CA LYS A 269 72.32 9.86 -19.58
C LYS A 269 73.40 10.57 -20.39
N GLU A 270 74.60 10.00 -20.41
CA GLU A 270 75.62 10.45 -21.36
C GLU A 270 75.13 10.21 -22.78
N TYR A 271 74.96 11.29 -23.55
CA TYR A 271 74.45 11.19 -24.92
C TYR A 271 75.52 10.69 -25.88
N GLN A 272 76.74 11.21 -25.77
CA GLN A 272 77.88 10.86 -26.63
C GLN A 272 79.19 11.34 -26.00
N SER A 273 80.24 10.51 -26.08
CA SER A 273 81.60 10.86 -25.65
C SER A 273 82.45 11.31 -26.85
N PHE A 274 83.15 12.45 -26.74
CA PHE A 274 84.07 12.92 -27.78
C PHE A 274 85.52 12.64 -27.39
N THR A 275 86.19 11.71 -28.09
CA THR A 275 87.61 11.38 -27.87
C THR A 275 88.35 11.20 -29.20
N ASP A 276 89.47 11.91 -29.38
CA ASP A 276 90.41 11.70 -30.49
C ASP A 276 91.82 11.49 -29.94
N LEU A 277 92.38 10.31 -30.18
CA LEU A 277 93.68 9.86 -29.66
C LEU A 277 94.88 10.51 -30.37
N HIS A 278 94.71 11.00 -31.60
CA HIS A 278 95.84 11.52 -32.38
C HIS A 278 96.30 12.91 -31.93
N TYR A 279 95.36 13.74 -31.45
CA TYR A 279 95.64 15.15 -31.12
C TYR A 279 95.54 15.48 -29.62
N LEU A 280 94.91 14.62 -28.81
CA LEU A 280 94.61 14.91 -27.39
C LEU A 280 95.47 14.13 -26.38
N LYS A 281 96.45 13.35 -26.84
CA LYS A 281 97.32 12.57 -25.95
C LYS A 281 98.13 13.50 -25.03
N ASP A 282 98.05 13.24 -23.72
CA ASP A 282 98.66 14.02 -22.63
C ASP A 282 98.21 15.48 -22.49
N ARG A 283 97.06 15.85 -23.07
CA ARG A 283 96.45 17.19 -22.91
C ARG A 283 95.21 17.12 -22.01
N THR A 284 95.04 18.12 -21.14
CA THR A 284 93.85 18.26 -20.29
C THR A 284 92.91 19.31 -20.87
N VAL A 285 91.61 19.00 -20.91
CA VAL A 285 90.58 19.97 -21.32
C VAL A 285 90.44 21.04 -20.24
N SER A 286 90.60 22.30 -20.59
CA SER A 286 90.47 23.44 -19.66
C SER A 286 89.13 24.16 -19.78
N CYS A 287 88.56 24.24 -20.97
CA CYS A 287 87.24 24.83 -21.19
C CYS A 287 86.50 24.17 -22.36
N VAL A 288 85.17 24.14 -22.24
CA VAL A 288 84.23 23.67 -23.26
C VAL A 288 83.25 24.80 -23.54
N CYS A 289 83.15 25.23 -24.80
CA CYS A 289 82.21 26.26 -25.21
C CYS A 289 81.26 25.71 -26.28
N TRP A 290 79.97 25.96 -26.09
CA TRP A 290 78.93 25.67 -27.07
C TRP A 290 78.95 26.71 -28.19
N HIS A 291 78.73 26.28 -29.42
CA HIS A 291 78.62 27.20 -30.55
C HIS A 291 77.33 28.03 -30.45
N PRO A 292 77.37 29.35 -30.61
CA PRO A 292 76.23 30.22 -30.29
C PRO A 292 75.04 30.13 -31.26
N THR A 293 75.24 29.58 -32.47
CA THR A 293 74.23 29.64 -33.56
C THR A 293 73.83 28.30 -34.16
N ILE A 294 74.42 27.17 -33.72
CA ILE A 294 74.09 25.85 -34.26
C ILE A 294 73.48 25.02 -33.13
N TYR A 295 72.21 24.65 -33.30
CA TYR A 295 71.46 23.89 -32.31
C TYR A 295 71.47 22.40 -32.68
N GLY A 296 72.18 21.58 -31.90
CA GLY A 296 72.29 20.13 -32.07
C GLY A 296 73.55 19.56 -31.41
N SER A 297 73.52 18.27 -31.05
CA SER A 297 74.53 17.59 -30.19
C SER A 297 75.98 17.57 -30.71
N GLY A 298 76.26 18.14 -31.89
CA GLY A 298 77.59 18.17 -32.52
C GLY A 298 78.22 19.57 -32.63
N SER A 299 77.68 20.61 -31.99
CA SER A 299 78.20 21.98 -32.10
C SER A 299 78.91 22.50 -30.84
N CYS A 300 79.97 21.80 -30.45
CA CYS A 300 80.90 22.26 -29.42
C CYS A 300 82.24 22.64 -30.07
N ILE A 301 82.80 23.78 -29.69
CA ILE A 301 84.19 24.12 -30.00
C ILE A 301 85.02 23.83 -28.75
N LEU A 302 86.00 22.94 -28.87
CA LEU A 302 86.94 22.62 -27.80
C LEU A 302 88.19 23.47 -27.94
N SER A 303 88.29 24.51 -27.10
CA SER A 303 89.50 25.33 -26.98
C SER A 303 90.44 24.71 -25.93
N ILE A 304 91.61 24.22 -26.36
CA ILE A 304 92.61 23.63 -25.45
C ILE A 304 93.71 24.65 -25.22
N LEU A 305 93.72 25.25 -24.03
CA LEU A 305 94.83 26.09 -23.58
C LEU A 305 95.97 25.21 -23.02
N LEU A 306 97.17 25.33 -23.59
CA LEU A 306 98.40 24.71 -23.11
C LEU A 306 98.75 25.28 -21.73
N SER A 307 98.56 24.50 -20.68
CA SER A 307 99.08 24.79 -19.34
C SER A 307 100.37 24.00 -19.12
N GLU A 308 101.53 24.64 -19.29
CA GLU A 308 102.82 24.13 -18.82
C GLU A 308 102.78 23.93 -17.29
N LYS A 309 102.79 22.68 -16.83
CA LYS A 309 102.89 22.38 -15.39
C LYS A 309 104.31 22.64 -14.90
N ALA A 310 104.55 23.83 -14.34
CA ALA A 310 105.73 24.09 -13.51
C ALA A 310 105.66 23.28 -12.20
N VAL A 311 106.41 22.19 -12.11
CA VAL A 311 106.50 21.34 -10.90
C VAL A 311 107.31 22.06 -9.82
N ARG A 312 106.64 22.73 -8.89
CA ARG A 312 107.25 23.23 -7.64
C ARG A 312 107.27 22.11 -6.59
N LYS A 313 108.43 21.44 -6.44
CA LYS A 313 108.71 20.53 -5.31
C LYS A 313 108.68 21.31 -3.99
N ARG A 314 107.76 20.98 -3.08
CA ARG A 314 107.85 21.36 -1.66
C ARG A 314 108.30 20.15 -0.85
N SER A 315 109.51 20.22 -0.29
CA SER A 315 110.02 19.29 0.71
C SER A 315 109.24 19.45 2.02
N LYS A 316 108.70 18.36 2.56
CA LYS A 316 108.36 18.27 3.98
C LYS A 316 109.29 17.23 4.62
N LYS A 317 110.14 17.70 5.52
CA LYS A 317 110.84 16.89 6.53
C LYS A 317 109.83 16.47 7.60
N SER A 318 109.84 15.21 7.97
CA SER A 318 109.42 14.73 9.30
C SER A 318 109.96 13.32 9.53
N ILE A 319 110.96 13.27 10.41
CA ILE A 319 111.67 12.15 11.07
C ILE A 319 112.52 11.26 10.16
#